data_AF-A0A9D5RWR2-F1
#
_entry.id   AF-A0A9D5RWR2-F1
#
_cell.length_a   1.000
_cell.length_b   1.000
_cell.length_c   1.000
_cell.angle_alpha   90.00
_cell.angle_beta   90.00
_cell.angle_gamma   90.00
#
_symmetry.space_group_name_H-M   'P 1'
#
loop_
_entity.id
_entity.type
_entity.pdbx_description
1 polymer ?
#
loop_
_entity_poly.entity_id
_entity_poly.type
_entity_poly.pdbx_seq_one_letter_code
_entity_poly.pdbx_strand_id
1 'polypeptide(L)'
;MEAYQIVLLVLGIILGLYLLMVIMDVIFVLMFRKIFIKHNKALEVFLHYKYDSIKKLLTILDKYNVKIGDKYIRMFDEINPDCFSNQESRACLEARASLSALRDELVYLAEKNERLSKHGEIRQAKNNITEMDANYRNLIAMYNADVLGFNYWVSFLPTRFIYKLLKVQSKQIIA
;
A
#
# COMPACT_ATOMS: atom_id res chain seq x y z
N MET A 1 -43.72 -40.14 -0.67
CA MET A 1 -43.25 -38.81 -1.12
C MET A 1 -43.26 -38.86 -2.64
N GLU A 2 -44.08 -38.02 -3.27
CA GLU A 2 -44.21 -37.99 -4.72
C GLU A 2 -42.93 -37.43 -5.36
N ALA A 3 -42.61 -37.83 -6.59
CA ALA A 3 -41.36 -37.43 -7.25
C ALA A 3 -41.20 -35.89 -7.33
N TYR A 4 -42.28 -35.15 -7.53
CA TYR A 4 -42.25 -33.68 -7.56
C TYR A 4 -41.85 -33.05 -6.21
N GLN A 5 -42.19 -33.68 -5.09
CA GLN A 5 -41.86 -33.19 -3.75
C GLN A 5 -40.35 -33.30 -3.49
N ILE A 6 -39.75 -34.40 -3.96
CA ILE A 6 -38.30 -34.61 -3.88
C ILE A 6 -37.57 -33.57 -4.74
N VAL A 7 -38.03 -33.32 -5.96
CA VAL A 7 -37.45 -32.30 -6.85
C VAL A 7 -37.53 -30.90 -6.23
N LEU A 8 -38.69 -30.52 -5.68
CA LEU A 8 -38.86 -29.22 -5.01
C LEU A 8 -37.93 -29.07 -3.79
N LEU A 9 -37.77 -30.13 -3.00
CA LEU A 9 -36.87 -30.13 -1.85
C LEU A 9 -35.41 -29.95 -2.27
N VAL A 10 -34.97 -30.66 -3.31
CA VAL A 10 -33.61 -30.50 -3.88
C VAL A 10 -33.38 -29.09 -4.40
N LEU A 11 -34.34 -28.53 -5.14
CA LEU A 11 -34.26 -27.14 -5.61
C LEU A 11 -34.19 -26.14 -4.45
N GLY A 12 -34.97 -26.37 -3.38
CA GLY A 12 -34.94 -25.55 -2.17
C GLY A 12 -33.58 -25.57 -1.48
N ILE A 13 -32.94 -26.73 -1.37
CA ILE A 13 -31.59 -26.85 -0.79
C ILE A 13 -30.56 -26.12 -1.66
N ILE A 14 -30.59 -26.32 -2.97
CA ILE A 14 -29.67 -25.65 -3.91
C ILE A 14 -29.83 -24.13 -3.82
N LEU A 15 -31.07 -23.63 -3.80
CA LEU A 15 -31.35 -22.21 -3.65
C LEU A 15 -30.87 -21.66 -2.30
N GLY A 16 -31.07 -22.40 -1.21
CA GLY A 16 -30.58 -22.04 0.12
C GLY A 16 -29.06 -21.94 0.18
N LEU A 17 -28.35 -22.91 -0.40
CA LEU A 17 -26.89 -22.90 -0.51
C LEU A 17 -26.39 -21.72 -1.35
N TYR A 18 -27.06 -21.43 -2.47
CA TYR A 18 -26.73 -20.29 -3.31
C TYR A 18 -26.90 -18.96 -2.55
N LEU A 19 -28.00 -18.76 -1.83
CA LEU A 19 -28.22 -17.57 -1.02
C LEU A 19 -27.14 -17.41 0.07
N LEU A 20 -26.78 -18.49 0.76
CA LEU A 20 -25.73 -18.46 1.77
C LEU A 20 -24.38 -18.08 1.16
N MET A 21 -24.05 -18.61 -0.01
CA MET A 21 -22.85 -18.25 -0.77
C MET A 21 -22.82 -16.76 -1.13
N VAL A 22 -23.93 -16.21 -1.62
CA VAL A 22 -24.05 -14.78 -1.96
C VAL A 22 -23.85 -13.90 -0.72
N ILE A 23 -24.46 -14.27 0.40
CA ILE A 23 -24.31 -13.54 1.67
C ILE A 23 -22.84 -13.54 2.13
N MET A 24 -22.19 -14.71 2.11
CA MET A 24 -20.79 -14.85 2.51
C MET A 24 -19.87 -13.99 1.63
N ASP A 25 -20.06 -14.03 0.32
CA ASP A 25 -19.28 -13.25 -0.63
C ASP A 25 -19.43 -11.74 -0.41
N VAL A 26 -20.67 -11.25 -0.22
CA VAL A 26 -20.92 -9.83 0.12
C VAL A 26 -20.23 -9.44 1.44
N ILE A 27 -20.28 -10.30 2.46
CA ILE A 27 -19.61 -10.06 3.74
C ILE A 27 -18.09 -9.93 3.53
N PHE A 28 -17.47 -10.81 2.75
CA PHE A 28 -16.03 -10.74 2.45
C PHE A 28 -15.68 -9.45 1.73
N VAL A 29 -16.43 -9.07 0.69
CA VAL A 29 -16.21 -7.82 -0.05
C VAL A 29 -16.30 -6.60 0.87
N LEU A 30 -17.28 -6.55 1.78
CA LEU A 30 -17.40 -5.48 2.77
C LEU A 30 -16.25 -5.48 3.79
N MET A 31 -15.77 -6.66 4.18
CA MET A 31 -14.62 -6.81 5.08
C MET A 31 -13.34 -6.25 4.43
N PHE A 32 -13.08 -6.61 3.18
CA PHE A 32 -11.94 -6.09 2.41
C PHE A 32 -11.97 -4.56 2.30
N ARG A 33 -13.14 -3.95 2.08
CA ARG A 33 -13.26 -2.48 2.08
C ARG A 33 -12.77 -1.84 3.38
N LYS A 34 -13.12 -2.42 4.53
CA LYS A 34 -12.65 -1.93 5.84
C LYS A 34 -11.14 -2.14 6.00
N ILE A 35 -10.61 -3.27 5.52
CA ILE A 35 -9.18 -3.56 5.55
C ILE A 35 -8.41 -2.56 4.68
N PHE A 36 -8.87 -2.26 3.46
CA PHE A 36 -8.22 -1.28 2.58
C PHE A 36 -8.16 0.11 3.19
N ILE A 37 -9.20 0.56 3.89
CA ILE A 37 -9.17 1.86 4.58
C ILE A 37 -8.07 1.87 5.65
N LYS A 38 -7.91 0.77 6.41
CA LYS A 38 -6.86 0.65 7.42
C LYS A 38 -5.47 0.61 6.79
N HIS A 39 -5.27 -0.19 5.75
CA HIS A 39 -3.99 -0.29 5.05
C HIS A 39 -3.61 1.00 4.34
N ASN A 40 -4.55 1.71 3.69
CA ASN A 40 -4.26 3.02 3.09
C ASN A 40 -3.78 4.03 4.13
N LYS A 41 -4.46 4.12 5.29
CA LYS A 41 -4.02 5.00 6.38
C LYS A 41 -2.65 4.61 6.93
N ALA A 42 -2.39 3.31 7.08
CA ALA A 42 -1.07 2.85 7.52
C ALA A 42 0.01 3.22 6.49
N LEU A 43 -0.23 2.99 5.20
CA LEU A 43 0.70 3.34 4.12
C LEU A 43 0.94 4.85 4.05
N GLU A 44 -0.10 5.66 4.19
CA GLU A 44 -0.02 7.13 4.27
C GLU A 44 0.90 7.58 5.41
N VAL A 45 0.70 7.03 6.61
CA VAL A 45 1.56 7.30 7.78
C VAL A 45 3.01 6.91 7.50
N PHE A 46 3.25 5.74 6.88
CA PHE A 46 4.61 5.33 6.50
C PHE A 46 5.27 6.27 5.48
N LEU A 47 4.51 6.80 4.51
CA LEU A 47 5.04 7.77 3.55
C LEU A 47 5.39 9.10 4.21
N HIS A 48 4.56 9.58 5.14
CA HIS A 48 4.90 10.75 5.95
C HIS A 48 6.18 10.52 6.76
N TYR A 49 6.31 9.37 7.44
CA TYR A 49 7.53 9.03 8.16
C TYR A 49 8.76 8.94 7.25
N LYS A 50 8.60 8.42 6.03
CA LYS A 50 9.68 8.36 5.03
C LYS A 50 10.09 9.75 4.58
N TYR A 51 9.13 10.62 4.28
CA TYR A 51 9.37 12.02 3.93
C TYR A 51 10.13 12.75 5.05
N ASP A 52 9.67 12.64 6.30
CA ASP A 52 10.34 13.27 7.44
C ASP A 52 11.75 12.72 7.70
N SER A 53 11.93 11.41 7.48
CA SER A 53 13.25 10.78 7.59
C SER A 53 14.23 11.29 6.55
N ILE A 54 13.77 11.47 5.31
CA ILE A 54 14.58 12.04 4.22
C ILE A 54 14.89 13.50 4.51
N LYS A 55 13.93 14.28 4.99
CA LYS A 55 14.13 15.66 5.42
C LYS A 55 15.22 15.77 6.49
N LYS A 56 15.18 14.88 7.50
CA LYS A 56 16.22 14.81 8.54
C LYS A 56 17.58 14.46 7.96
N LEU A 57 17.67 13.52 7.03
CA LEU A 57 18.94 13.21 6.34
C LEU A 57 19.49 14.42 5.59
N LEU A 58 18.65 15.16 4.86
CA LEU A 58 19.04 16.40 4.19
C LEU A 58 19.65 17.39 5.19
N THR A 59 18.97 17.62 6.32
CA THR A 59 19.47 18.53 7.38
C THR A 59 20.80 18.05 7.98
N ILE A 60 20.98 16.75 8.19
CA ILE A 60 22.26 16.22 8.69
C ILE A 60 23.35 16.43 7.64
N LEU A 61 23.11 16.11 6.37
CA LEU A 61 24.11 16.29 5.32
C LEU A 61 24.51 17.76 5.16
N ASP A 62 23.55 18.67 5.24
CA ASP A 62 23.79 20.11 5.20
C ASP A 62 24.63 20.60 6.39
N LYS A 63 24.31 20.15 7.63
CA LYS A 63 25.08 20.44 8.85
C LYS A 63 26.56 20.08 8.73
N TYR A 64 26.89 19.05 7.94
CA TYR A 64 28.26 18.58 7.71
C TYR A 64 28.85 19.08 6.38
N ASN A 65 28.22 20.06 5.72
CA ASN A 65 28.63 20.65 4.45
C ASN A 65 28.83 19.61 3.33
N VAL A 66 28.02 18.55 3.31
CA VAL A 66 28.01 17.62 2.17
C VAL A 66 27.29 18.26 1.01
N LYS A 67 27.95 18.35 -0.14
CA LYS A 67 27.35 18.90 -1.34
C LYS A 67 26.26 17.97 -1.89
N ILE A 68 25.01 18.35 -1.68
CA ILE A 68 23.83 17.71 -2.27
C ILE A 68 23.58 18.38 -3.64
N GLY A 69 23.38 17.59 -4.69
CA GLY A 69 23.08 18.16 -6.00
C GLY A 69 21.72 18.86 -6.03
N ASP A 70 21.64 20.05 -6.64
CA ASP A 70 20.39 20.86 -6.74
C ASP A 70 19.21 20.07 -7.28
N LYS A 71 19.47 19.09 -8.16
CA LYS A 71 18.44 18.17 -8.69
C LYS A 71 17.69 17.45 -7.57
N TYR A 72 18.39 16.98 -6.54
CA TYR A 72 17.80 16.21 -5.45
C TYR A 72 17.05 17.10 -4.46
N ILE A 73 17.53 18.32 -4.25
CA ILE A 73 16.83 19.32 -3.44
C ILE A 73 15.50 19.67 -4.12
N ARG A 74 15.52 20.01 -5.40
CA ARG A 74 14.29 20.29 -6.18
C ARG A 74 13.33 19.10 -6.19
N MET A 75 13.85 17.89 -6.40
CA MET A 75 13.03 16.68 -6.35
C MET A 75 12.34 16.48 -5.00
N PHE A 76 13.00 16.85 -3.89
CA PHE A 76 12.38 16.81 -2.57
C PHE A 76 11.31 17.90 -2.42
N ASP A 77 11.60 19.12 -2.86
CA ASP A 77 10.67 20.26 -2.77
C ASP A 77 9.41 20.08 -3.63
N GLU A 78 9.50 19.32 -4.73
CA GLU A 78 8.37 18.97 -5.61
C GLU A 78 7.44 17.91 -5.01
N ILE A 79 7.86 17.19 -3.96
CA ILE A 79 7.02 16.17 -3.32
C ILE A 79 5.96 16.85 -2.46
N ASN A 80 4.70 16.75 -2.88
CA ASN A 80 3.55 17.19 -2.08
C ASN A 80 3.07 16.05 -1.15
N PRO A 81 3.19 16.16 0.19
CA PRO A 81 2.73 15.13 1.11
C PRO A 81 1.21 14.86 1.07
N ASP A 82 0.38 15.81 0.62
CA ASP A 82 -1.07 15.65 0.55
C ASP A 82 -1.50 14.51 -0.38
N CYS A 83 -0.65 14.14 -1.34
CA CYS A 83 -0.92 13.03 -2.24
C CYS A 83 -0.83 11.64 -1.57
N PHE A 84 -0.24 11.54 -0.37
CA PHE A 84 -0.06 10.26 0.33
C PHE A 84 -1.37 9.62 0.79
N SER A 85 -2.44 10.40 0.89
CA SER A 85 -3.79 9.92 1.25
C SER A 85 -4.39 8.94 0.23
N ASN A 86 -3.96 8.99 -1.04
CA ASN A 86 -4.44 8.10 -2.09
C ASN A 86 -3.30 7.31 -2.74
N GLN A 87 -3.09 6.09 -2.23
CA GLN A 87 -2.03 5.16 -2.66
C GLN A 87 -2.14 4.71 -4.13
N GLU A 88 -3.33 4.77 -4.72
CA GLU A 88 -3.57 4.41 -6.12
C GLU A 88 -3.38 5.60 -7.08
N SER A 89 -3.23 6.82 -6.54
CA SER A 89 -3.05 8.01 -7.38
C SER A 89 -1.67 8.04 -8.02
N ARG A 90 -1.62 8.51 -9.27
CA ARG A 90 -0.35 8.70 -10.00
C ARG A 90 0.64 9.58 -9.24
N ALA A 91 0.16 10.65 -8.61
CA ALA A 91 0.98 11.55 -7.80
C ALA A 91 1.65 10.83 -6.62
N CYS A 92 0.90 9.96 -5.91
CA CYS A 92 1.46 9.18 -4.81
C CYS A 92 2.52 8.17 -5.29
N LEU A 93 2.26 7.51 -6.43
CA LEU A 93 3.23 6.58 -7.05
C LEU A 93 4.52 7.29 -7.45
N GLU A 94 4.41 8.47 -8.06
CA GLU A 94 5.57 9.30 -8.43
C GLU A 94 6.32 9.78 -7.19
N ALA A 95 5.61 10.26 -6.16
CA ALA A 95 6.22 10.68 -4.90
C ALA A 95 6.95 9.54 -4.19
N ARG A 96 6.39 8.32 -4.17
CA ARG A 96 7.05 7.12 -3.64
C ARG A 96 8.36 6.80 -4.32
N ALA A 97 8.37 6.88 -5.65
CA ALA A 97 9.57 6.67 -6.45
C ALA A 97 10.63 7.74 -6.14
N SER A 98 10.23 9.01 -6.11
CA SER A 98 11.12 10.13 -5.77
C SER A 98 11.71 10.00 -4.36
N LEU A 99 10.90 9.67 -3.36
CA LEU A 99 11.39 9.42 -1.99
C LEU A 99 12.40 8.28 -1.95
N SER A 100 12.19 7.22 -2.72
CA SER A 100 13.11 6.08 -2.73
C SER A 100 14.43 6.41 -3.43
N ALA A 101 14.38 7.15 -4.55
CA ALA A 101 15.56 7.65 -5.23
C ALA A 101 16.37 8.64 -4.36
N LEU A 102 15.68 9.55 -3.67
CA LEU A 102 16.32 10.48 -2.73
C LEU A 102 17.00 9.75 -1.59
N ARG A 103 16.32 8.79 -0.97
CA ARG A 103 16.91 7.96 0.07
C ARG A 103 18.24 7.35 -0.39
N ASP A 104 18.25 6.69 -1.54
CA ASP A 104 19.43 5.99 -2.03
C ASP A 104 20.61 6.92 -2.26
N GLU A 105 20.34 8.08 -2.87
CA GLU A 105 21.37 9.10 -3.07
C GLU A 105 21.90 9.66 -1.75
N LEU A 106 21.02 10.06 -0.83
CA LEU A 106 21.43 10.68 0.43
C LEU A 106 22.22 9.71 1.32
N VAL A 107 21.82 8.43 1.34
CA VAL A 107 22.57 7.38 2.04
C VAL A 107 23.94 7.18 1.38
N TYR A 108 24.01 7.14 0.05
CA TYR A 108 25.28 7.04 -0.67
C TYR A 108 26.21 8.22 -0.37
N LEU A 109 25.69 9.45 -0.37
CA LEU A 109 26.46 10.66 -0.02
C LEU A 109 26.97 10.63 1.42
N ALA A 110 26.14 10.13 2.34
CA ALA A 110 26.54 9.97 3.74
C ALA A 110 27.67 8.93 3.91
N GLU A 111 27.63 7.83 3.16
CA GLU A 111 28.66 6.78 3.20
C GLU A 111 29.98 7.21 2.58
N LYS A 112 29.93 8.00 1.50
CA LYS A 112 31.12 8.53 0.83
C LYS A 112 31.93 9.50 1.70
N ASN A 113 31.30 10.13 2.69
CA ASN A 113 31.97 11.04 3.60
C ASN A 113 32.49 10.27 4.84
N GLU A 114 33.81 10.09 4.93
CA GLU A 114 34.46 9.30 6.00
C GLU A 114 34.15 9.78 7.43
N ARG A 115 33.86 11.07 7.62
CA ARG A 115 33.52 11.63 8.94
C ARG A 115 32.08 11.31 9.33
N LEU A 116 31.17 11.33 8.36
CA LEU A 116 29.74 11.07 8.56
C LEU A 116 29.43 9.58 8.65
N SER A 117 30.11 8.73 7.86
CA SER A 117 29.83 7.30 7.79
C SER A 117 30.02 6.57 9.13
N LYS A 118 30.91 7.10 9.99
CA LYS A 118 31.17 6.59 11.35
C LYS A 118 30.38 7.33 12.43
N HIS A 119 29.65 8.39 12.07
CA HIS A 119 28.91 9.20 13.04
C HIS A 119 27.65 8.48 13.52
N GLY A 120 27.41 8.50 14.84
CA GLY A 120 26.28 7.79 15.46
C GLY A 120 24.92 8.21 14.89
N GLU A 121 24.74 9.51 14.64
CA GLU A 121 23.49 10.06 14.08
C GLU A 121 23.16 9.50 12.69
N ILE A 122 24.14 9.41 11.78
CA ILE A 122 23.93 8.86 10.42
C ILE A 122 23.67 7.36 10.47
N ARG A 123 24.44 6.63 11.30
CA ARG A 123 24.23 5.19 11.46
C ARG A 123 22.82 4.89 11.98
N GLN A 124 22.35 5.65 12.96
CA GLN A 124 21.00 5.52 13.49
C GLN A 124 19.94 5.89 12.44
N ALA A 125 20.10 7.01 11.73
CA ALA A 125 19.17 7.42 10.68
C ALA A 125 19.06 6.38 9.57
N LYS A 126 20.19 5.81 9.11
CA LYS A 126 20.23 4.74 8.11
C LYS A 126 19.52 3.48 8.60
N ASN A 127 19.78 3.05 9.83
CA ASN A 127 19.13 1.87 10.41
C ASN A 127 17.61 2.06 10.49
N ASN A 128 17.15 3.21 10.98
CA ASN A 128 15.73 3.53 11.08
C ASN A 128 15.04 3.53 9.71
N ILE A 129 15.69 4.12 8.69
CA ILE A 129 15.18 4.12 7.32
C ILE A 129 15.11 2.71 6.75
N THR A 130 16.13 1.89 6.98
CA THR A 130 16.19 0.51 6.50
C THR A 130 15.08 -0.35 7.12
N GLU A 131 14.88 -0.21 8.43
CA GLU A 131 13.81 -0.90 9.16
C GLU A 131 12.42 -0.43 8.68
N MET A 132 12.25 0.88 8.52
CA MET A 132 11.03 1.47 7.98
C MET A 132 10.72 0.97 6.57
N ASP A 133 11.70 0.89 5.67
CA ASP A 133 11.52 0.37 4.31
C ASP A 133 11.20 -1.14 4.30
N ALA A 134 11.75 -1.91 5.24
CA ALA A 134 11.37 -3.32 5.41
C ALA A 134 9.91 -3.45 5.85
N ASN A 135 9.49 -2.67 6.86
CA ASN A 135 8.11 -2.64 7.34
C ASN A 135 7.14 -2.14 6.27
N TYR A 136 7.53 -1.13 5.50
CA TYR A 136 6.74 -0.60 4.39
C TYR A 136 6.51 -1.65 3.29
N ARG A 137 7.56 -2.38 2.89
CA ARG A 137 7.44 -3.49 1.92
C ARG A 137 6.54 -4.60 2.42
N ASN A 138 6.62 -4.96 3.69
CA ASN A 138 5.72 -5.95 4.30
C ASN A 138 4.27 -5.47 4.25
N LEU A 139 4.03 -4.20 4.55
CA LEU A 139 2.69 -3.60 4.49
C LEU A 139 2.12 -3.57 3.07
N ILE A 140 2.96 -3.25 2.06
CA ILE A 140 2.57 -3.35 0.64
C ILE A 140 2.22 -4.79 0.27
N ALA A 141 3.03 -5.76 0.69
CA ALA A 141 2.77 -7.17 0.41
C ALA A 141 1.43 -7.62 1.00
N MET A 142 1.12 -7.21 2.25
CA MET A 142 -0.18 -7.46 2.88
C MET A 142 -1.32 -6.79 2.12
N TYR A 143 -1.19 -5.51 1.77
CA TYR A 143 -2.17 -4.80 0.96
C TYR A 143 -2.42 -5.49 -0.38
N ASN A 144 -1.37 -5.90 -1.09
CA ASN A 144 -1.47 -6.57 -2.37
C ASN A 144 -2.12 -7.95 -2.25
N ALA A 145 -1.84 -8.69 -1.18
CA ALA A 145 -2.54 -9.94 -0.89
C ALA A 145 -4.05 -9.71 -0.68
N ASP A 146 -4.43 -8.64 0.01
CA ASP A 146 -5.84 -8.26 0.17
C ASP A 146 -6.49 -7.84 -1.15
N VAL A 147 -5.76 -7.12 -2.02
CA VAL A 147 -6.23 -6.76 -3.37
C VAL A 147 -6.53 -8.01 -4.18
N LEU A 148 -5.66 -9.02 -4.12
CA LEU A 148 -5.89 -10.30 -4.79
C LEU A 148 -7.13 -11.01 -4.24
N GLY A 149 -7.28 -11.07 -2.91
CA GLY A 149 -8.46 -11.65 -2.25
C GLY A 149 -9.75 -10.93 -2.65
N PHE A 150 -9.75 -9.60 -2.62
CA PHE A 150 -10.90 -8.79 -3.03
C PHE A 150 -11.25 -9.01 -4.51
N ASN A 151 -10.25 -8.98 -5.40
CA ASN A 151 -10.45 -9.17 -6.84
C ASN A 151 -10.99 -10.58 -7.14
N TYR A 152 -10.58 -11.60 -6.39
CA TYR A 152 -11.14 -12.95 -6.47
C TYR A 152 -12.65 -12.94 -6.17
N TRP A 153 -13.07 -12.36 -5.04
CA TRP A 153 -14.49 -12.32 -4.65
C TRP A 153 -15.35 -11.49 -5.61
N VAL A 154 -14.86 -10.32 -6.03
CA VAL A 154 -15.61 -9.45 -6.99
C VAL A 154 -15.75 -10.10 -8.38
N SER A 155 -14.79 -10.94 -8.78
CA SER A 155 -14.84 -11.65 -10.07
C SER A 155 -15.50 -13.03 -10.01
N PHE A 156 -15.93 -13.47 -8.83
CA PHE A 156 -16.48 -14.79 -8.59
C PHE A 156 -17.75 -15.03 -9.41
N LEU A 157 -17.73 -16.04 -10.31
CA LEU A 157 -18.75 -16.22 -11.35
C LEU A 157 -20.20 -16.23 -10.83
N PRO A 158 -20.56 -16.94 -9.73
CA PRO A 158 -21.93 -16.98 -9.22
C PRO A 158 -22.51 -15.63 -8.78
N THR A 159 -21.66 -14.68 -8.38
CA THR A 159 -22.06 -13.40 -7.77
C THR A 159 -21.59 -12.18 -8.57
N ARG A 160 -20.75 -12.37 -9.59
CA ARG A 160 -20.17 -11.31 -10.43
C ARG A 160 -21.19 -10.32 -10.99
N PHE A 161 -22.39 -10.79 -11.36
CA PHE A 161 -23.43 -9.92 -11.91
C PHE A 161 -23.91 -8.87 -10.89
N ILE A 162 -23.99 -9.24 -9.61
CA ILE A 162 -24.35 -8.34 -8.51
C ILE A 162 -23.33 -7.21 -8.42
N TYR A 163 -22.04 -7.54 -8.47
CA TYR A 163 -20.97 -6.52 -8.41
C TYR A 163 -20.89 -5.64 -9.65
N LYS A 164 -21.19 -6.18 -10.84
CA LYS A 164 -21.32 -5.38 -12.06
C LYS A 164 -22.45 -4.35 -11.93
N LEU A 165 -23.62 -4.75 -11.42
CA LEU A 165 -24.73 -3.84 -11.16
C LEU A 165 -24.37 -2.75 -10.14
N LEU A 166 -23.68 -3.14 -9.08
CA LEU A 166 -23.22 -2.22 -8.03
C LEU A 166 -21.97 -1.39 -8.42
N LYS A 167 -21.48 -1.52 -9.65
CA LYS A 167 -20.28 -0.84 -10.17
C LYS A 167 -19.05 -1.02 -9.27
N VAL A 168 -18.92 -2.17 -8.61
CA VAL A 168 -17.73 -2.49 -7.82
C VAL A 168 -16.60 -2.84 -8.78
N GLN A 169 -15.54 -2.05 -8.75
CA GLN A 169 -14.38 -2.24 -9.60
C GLN A 169 -13.28 -3.03 -8.87
N SER A 170 -12.54 -3.83 -9.64
CA SER A 170 -11.31 -4.47 -9.17
C SER A 170 -10.28 -3.41 -8.78
N LYS A 171 -9.45 -3.72 -7.78
CA LYS A 171 -8.36 -2.85 -7.33
C LYS A 171 -7.04 -3.21 -8.00
N GLN A 172 -6.16 -2.22 -8.11
CA GLN A 172 -4.81 -2.39 -8.64
C GLN A 172 -3.82 -2.71 -7.52
N ILE A 173 -2.84 -3.53 -7.86
CA ILE A 173 -1.69 -3.85 -7.01
C ILE A 173 -0.72 -2.65 -7.05
N ILE A 174 -0.08 -2.35 -5.92
CA ILE A 174 0.90 -1.26 -5.82
C ILE A 174 2.31 -1.83 -5.62
N ALA A 175 3.32 -1.16 -6.20
CA ALA A 175 4.74 -1.56 -6.14
C ALA A 175 5.55 -0.63 -5.25
#